data_AF-A0A973JPE2-F1
#
_entry.id   AF-A0A973JPE2-F1
#
_cell.length_a   1.000
_cell.length_b   1.000
_cell.length_c   1.000
_cell.angle_alpha   90.00
_cell.angle_beta   90.00
_cell.angle_gamma   90.00
#
_symmetry.space_group_name_H-M   'P 1'
#
loop_
_entity.id
_entity.type
_entity.pdbx_description
1 polymer ?
#
loop_
_entity_poly.entity_id
_entity_poly.type
_entity_poly.pdbx_seq_one_letter_code
_entity_poly.pdbx_strand_id
1 'polypeptide(L)'
;ILQGAVVELGLHDESAVCVVSQGMPVARIKKGQVWLVYRVETLHWTPDIVHQLIFRLKEWQRSGNPIVGLQIDFDAGSLYLNEYATFLRQLRSELPAEYRLSISGLLDWSSTGDVTAINGLADVIDEMVIQTYQGRKTIANYQAYLPALKRLRVPFRIGVVQDGEWQAPDDLEYNPMFRGYVMFLLNQR
;
A
#
# COMPACT_ATOMS: atom_id res chain seq x y z
N ILE A 1 -3.97 -7.52 -5.18
CA ILE A 1 -4.24 -7.68 -6.62
C ILE A 1 -4.36 -6.28 -7.22
N LEU A 2 -3.49 -5.93 -8.17
CA LEU A 2 -3.59 -4.64 -8.86
C LEU A 2 -4.92 -4.56 -9.62
N GLN A 3 -5.64 -3.45 -9.46
CA GLN A 3 -6.91 -3.17 -10.14
C GLN A 3 -6.91 -1.87 -10.95
N GLY A 4 -5.91 -1.03 -10.75
CA GLY A 4 -5.79 0.19 -11.54
C GLY A 4 -4.73 1.14 -11.01
N ALA A 5 -4.67 2.29 -11.68
CA ALA A 5 -3.94 3.46 -11.25
C ALA A 5 -4.89 4.66 -11.19
N VAL A 6 -4.67 5.57 -10.24
CA VAL A 6 -5.27 6.91 -10.24
C VAL A 6 -4.25 7.89 -10.77
N VAL A 7 -4.56 8.49 -11.92
CA VAL A 7 -3.63 9.29 -12.73
C VAL A 7 -4.21 10.66 -13.04
N GLU A 8 -3.36 11.63 -13.31
CA GLU A 8 -3.73 12.95 -13.83
C GLU A 8 -3.62 12.96 -15.36
N LEU A 9 -4.72 13.22 -16.06
CA LEU A 9 -4.77 13.25 -17.52
C LEU A 9 -4.36 14.64 -18.05
N GLY A 10 -3.07 14.94 -17.98
CA GLY A 10 -2.48 16.13 -18.58
C GLY A 10 -1.60 16.90 -17.61
N LEU A 11 -0.49 17.44 -18.11
CA LEU A 11 0.34 18.37 -17.34
C LEU A 11 -0.50 19.63 -17.07
N HIS A 12 -0.90 19.83 -15.81
CA HIS A 12 -1.57 21.04 -15.28
C HIS A 12 -3.11 21.12 -15.37
N ASP A 13 -3.83 20.00 -15.49
CA ASP A 13 -5.28 20.00 -15.28
C ASP A 13 -5.69 19.06 -14.14
N GLU A 14 -5.66 19.58 -12.91
CA GLU A 14 -6.12 18.88 -11.71
C GLU A 14 -7.59 18.43 -11.80
N SER A 15 -8.36 18.97 -12.76
CA SER A 15 -9.74 18.54 -13.01
C SER A 15 -9.85 17.25 -13.83
N ALA A 16 -8.73 16.74 -14.36
CA ALA A 16 -8.67 15.55 -15.20
C ALA A 16 -8.07 14.32 -14.48
N VAL A 17 -8.35 14.13 -13.20
CA VAL A 17 -7.97 12.89 -12.47
C VAL A 17 -8.91 11.74 -12.83
N CYS A 18 -8.37 10.58 -13.18
CA CYS A 18 -9.17 9.41 -13.53
C CYS A 18 -8.60 8.08 -13.00
N VAL A 19 -9.47 7.06 -12.95
CA VAL A 19 -9.06 5.67 -12.68
C VAL A 19 -8.77 4.96 -14.00
N VAL A 20 -7.52 4.58 -14.22
CA VAL A 20 -7.13 3.69 -15.32
C VAL A 20 -7.17 2.25 -14.82
N SER A 21 -8.13 1.47 -15.32
CA SER A 21 -8.27 0.06 -14.95
C SER A 21 -7.05 -0.76 -15.40
N GLN A 22 -6.52 -1.59 -14.51
CA GLN A 22 -5.37 -2.46 -14.77
C GLN A 22 -5.54 -3.81 -14.08
N GLY A 23 -4.71 -4.78 -14.46
CA GLY A 23 -4.72 -6.12 -13.88
C GLY A 23 -5.88 -6.96 -14.38
N MET A 24 -6.23 -8.00 -13.62
CA MET A 24 -7.23 -8.98 -14.05
C MET A 24 -8.67 -8.50 -13.81
N PRO A 25 -9.62 -8.95 -14.65
CA PRO A 25 -11.04 -8.81 -14.35
C PRO A 25 -11.40 -9.54 -13.06
N VAL A 26 -12.63 -9.34 -12.58
CA VAL A 26 -13.13 -10.02 -11.38
C VAL A 26 -13.04 -11.53 -11.59
N ALA A 27 -12.14 -12.17 -10.84
CA ALA A 27 -11.90 -13.60 -10.86
C ALA A 27 -12.26 -14.19 -9.51
N ARG A 28 -12.67 -15.47 -9.49
CA ARG A 28 -12.98 -16.16 -8.24
C ARG A 28 -11.71 -16.67 -7.57
N ILE A 29 -11.37 -16.07 -6.43
CA ILE A 29 -10.26 -16.47 -5.58
C ILE A 29 -10.75 -17.50 -4.56
N LYS A 30 -10.17 -18.70 -4.58
CA LYS A 30 -10.62 -19.84 -3.77
C LYS A 30 -10.00 -19.90 -2.37
N LYS A 31 -8.87 -19.22 -2.15
CA LYS A 31 -8.08 -19.30 -0.91
C LYS A 31 -7.45 -17.96 -0.60
N GLY A 32 -7.26 -17.71 0.69
CA GLY A 32 -6.58 -16.52 1.20
C GLY A 32 -7.48 -15.29 1.26
N GLN A 33 -6.86 -14.18 1.64
CA GLN A 33 -7.47 -12.86 1.71
C GLN A 33 -7.10 -12.05 0.47
N VAL A 34 -8.01 -11.18 0.03
CA VAL A 34 -7.80 -10.36 -1.17
C VAL A 34 -7.80 -8.88 -0.83
N TRP A 35 -6.70 -8.21 -1.15
CA TRP A 35 -6.60 -6.76 -1.22
C TRP A 35 -6.73 -6.29 -2.66
N LEU A 36 -7.53 -5.27 -2.92
CA LEU A 36 -7.50 -4.56 -4.20
C LEU A 36 -6.48 -3.43 -4.09
N VAL A 37 -5.50 -3.42 -4.98
CA VAL A 37 -4.36 -2.50 -4.96
C VAL A 37 -4.56 -1.47 -6.06
N TYR A 38 -4.39 -0.20 -5.73
CA TYR A 38 -4.37 0.90 -6.69
C TYR A 38 -3.05 1.64 -6.61
N ARG A 39 -2.40 1.81 -7.76
CA ARG A 39 -1.25 2.71 -7.88
C ARG A 39 -1.74 4.15 -7.88
N VAL A 40 -1.01 5.02 -7.20
CA VAL A 40 -1.36 6.42 -7.09
C VAL A 40 -0.26 7.25 -7.73
N GLU A 41 -0.63 8.15 -8.63
CA GLU A 41 0.28 9.15 -9.19
C GLU A 41 -0.01 10.54 -8.63
N THR A 42 -1.26 10.78 -8.20
CA THR A 42 -1.71 12.04 -7.60
C THR A 42 -2.59 11.78 -6.37
N LEU A 43 -2.47 12.63 -5.35
CA LEU A 43 -3.29 12.60 -4.13
C LEU A 43 -4.59 13.41 -4.26
N HIS A 44 -4.77 14.16 -5.37
CA HIS A 44 -5.94 15.01 -5.61
C HIS A 44 -7.17 14.21 -6.06
N TRP A 45 -7.65 13.32 -5.19
CA TRP A 45 -8.79 12.47 -5.50
C TRP A 45 -10.10 13.22 -5.31
N THR A 46 -10.97 13.15 -6.33
CA THR A 46 -12.35 13.60 -6.21
C THR A 46 -13.19 12.51 -5.51
N PRO A 47 -14.35 12.87 -4.92
CA PRO A 47 -15.27 11.88 -4.36
C PRO A 47 -15.68 10.79 -5.37
N ASP A 48 -15.74 11.11 -6.66
CA ASP A 48 -16.06 10.15 -7.71
C ASP A 48 -15.00 9.06 -7.88
N ILE A 49 -13.71 9.39 -7.69
CA ILE A 49 -12.63 8.40 -7.68
C ILE A 49 -12.81 7.44 -6.50
N VAL A 50 -13.07 7.97 -5.31
CA VAL A 50 -13.28 7.16 -4.10
C VAL A 50 -14.50 6.25 -4.27
N HIS A 51 -15.60 6.77 -4.81
CA HIS A 51 -16.80 5.99 -5.11
C HIS A 51 -16.54 4.86 -6.11
N GLN A 52 -15.74 5.09 -7.16
CA GLN A 52 -15.37 4.05 -8.12
C GLN A 52 -14.57 2.92 -7.47
N LEU A 53 -13.62 3.25 -6.59
CA LEU A 53 -12.84 2.25 -5.86
C LEU A 53 -13.71 1.43 -4.89
N ILE A 54 -14.61 2.10 -4.15
CA ILE A 54 -15.56 1.43 -3.26
C ILE A 54 -16.52 0.53 -4.05
N PHE A 55 -17.01 0.99 -5.20
CA PHE A 55 -17.84 0.17 -6.09
C PHE A 55 -17.09 -1.09 -6.50
N ARG A 56 -15.81 -0.97 -6.88
CA ARG A 56 -14.99 -2.11 -7.26
C ARG A 56 -14.80 -3.12 -6.12
N LEU A 57 -14.55 -2.65 -4.89
CA LEU A 57 -14.49 -3.52 -3.71
C LEU A 57 -15.78 -4.34 -3.55
N LYS A 58 -16.93 -3.65 -3.66
CA LYS A 58 -18.26 -4.28 -3.57
C LYS A 58 -18.51 -5.28 -4.70
N GLU A 59 -18.09 -5.00 -5.92
CA GLU A 59 -18.20 -5.94 -7.04
C GLU A 59 -17.43 -7.24 -6.78
N TRP A 60 -16.18 -7.12 -6.33
CA TRP A 60 -15.37 -8.29 -5.99
C TRP A 60 -15.98 -9.10 -4.85
N GLN A 61 -16.47 -8.43 -3.80
CA GLN A 61 -17.12 -9.08 -2.67
C GLN A 61 -18.44 -9.76 -3.06
N ARG A 62 -19.27 -9.13 -3.90
CA ARG A 62 -20.53 -9.73 -4.41
C ARG A 62 -20.27 -10.94 -5.30
N SER A 63 -19.13 -11.00 -5.96
CA SER A 63 -18.64 -12.18 -6.68
C SER A 63 -18.13 -13.29 -5.73
N GLY A 64 -18.31 -13.08 -4.42
CA GLY A 64 -17.97 -13.94 -3.28
C GLY A 64 -16.47 -14.12 -3.05
N ASN A 65 -15.66 -13.14 -3.47
CA ASN A 65 -14.26 -13.12 -3.10
C ASN A 65 -14.07 -12.69 -1.64
N PRO A 66 -13.05 -13.22 -0.95
CA PRO A 66 -12.71 -12.86 0.42
C PRO A 66 -11.96 -11.52 0.46
N ILE A 67 -12.65 -10.45 0.05
CA ILE A 67 -12.09 -9.09 0.04
C ILE A 67 -11.87 -8.62 1.47
N VAL A 68 -10.66 -8.17 1.75
CA VAL A 68 -10.27 -7.57 3.04
C VAL A 68 -10.30 -6.05 2.95
N GLY A 69 -9.88 -5.48 1.82
CA GLY A 69 -9.88 -4.03 1.69
C GLY A 69 -9.06 -3.49 0.53
N LEU A 70 -8.74 -2.21 0.67
CA LEU A 70 -8.02 -1.39 -0.29
C LEU A 70 -6.56 -1.26 0.14
N GLN A 71 -5.63 -1.43 -0.80
CA GLN A 71 -4.24 -1.06 -0.62
C GLN A 71 -3.87 0.08 -1.58
N ILE A 72 -3.27 1.13 -1.01
CA ILE A 72 -2.73 2.27 -1.75
C ILE A 72 -1.24 2.03 -2.01
N ASP A 73 -0.86 1.91 -3.28
CA ASP A 73 0.53 1.85 -3.71
C ASP A 73 0.98 3.22 -4.21
N PHE A 74 1.58 4.00 -3.31
CA PHE A 74 2.04 5.35 -3.60
C PHE A 74 3.53 5.48 -3.28
N ASP A 75 4.33 5.79 -4.30
CA ASP A 75 5.74 6.12 -4.13
C ASP A 75 5.89 7.60 -3.74
N ALA A 76 5.43 7.94 -2.52
CA ALA A 76 5.67 9.27 -1.97
C ALA A 76 7.17 9.42 -1.68
N GLY A 77 7.81 10.44 -2.22
CA GLY A 77 9.07 10.90 -1.64
C GLY A 77 8.84 11.24 -0.16
N SER A 78 9.81 10.99 0.71
CA SER A 78 9.71 11.26 2.17
C SER A 78 9.25 12.69 2.51
N LEU A 79 9.51 13.65 1.62
CA LEU A 79 9.07 15.06 1.72
C LEU A 79 7.54 15.26 1.70
N TYR A 80 6.76 14.27 1.28
CA TYR A 80 5.30 14.37 1.10
C TYR A 80 4.50 13.57 2.14
N LEU A 81 5.13 13.06 3.19
CA LEU A 81 4.47 12.16 4.15
C LEU A 81 3.33 12.83 4.93
N ASN A 82 3.39 14.14 5.18
CA ASN A 82 2.31 14.88 5.84
C ASN A 82 1.07 15.04 4.95
N GLU A 83 1.28 15.34 3.66
CA GLU A 83 0.20 15.43 2.67
C GLU A 83 -0.44 14.06 2.50
N TYR A 84 0.39 13.03 2.36
CA TYR A 84 -0.07 11.66 2.29
C TYR A 84 -0.86 11.22 3.53
N ALA A 85 -0.41 11.60 4.73
CA ALA A 85 -1.13 11.32 5.96
C ALA A 85 -2.50 12.02 6.03
N THR A 86 -2.61 13.22 5.45
CA THR A 86 -3.88 13.96 5.37
C THR A 86 -4.83 13.27 4.41
N PHE A 87 -4.33 12.92 3.22
CA PHE A 87 -5.05 12.13 2.22
C PHE A 87 -5.58 10.80 2.80
N LEU A 88 -4.74 10.05 3.52
CA LEU A 88 -5.15 8.76 4.09
C LEU A 88 -6.25 8.90 5.15
N ARG A 89 -6.22 9.96 5.97
CA ARG A 89 -7.30 10.24 6.95
C ARG A 89 -8.63 10.52 6.27
N GLN A 90 -8.59 11.30 5.18
CA GLN A 90 -9.78 11.55 4.38
C GLN A 90 -10.29 10.25 3.73
N LEU A 91 -9.40 9.50 3.08
CA LEU A 91 -9.77 8.22 2.46
C LEU A 91 -10.37 7.23 3.49
N ARG A 92 -9.82 7.16 4.70
CA ARG A 92 -10.34 6.29 5.77
C ARG A 92 -11.74 6.69 6.22
N SER A 93 -12.07 7.98 6.24
CA SER A 93 -13.40 8.45 6.65
C SER A 93 -14.48 8.14 5.61
N GLU A 94 -14.10 8.09 4.33
CA GLU A 94 -14.98 7.75 3.20
C GLU A 94 -15.08 6.23 2.96
N LEU A 95 -14.04 5.46 3.28
CA LEU A 95 -14.00 4.01 3.11
C LEU A 95 -14.92 3.30 4.14
N PRO A 96 -15.87 2.44 3.70
CA PRO A 96 -16.71 1.67 4.61
C PRO A 96 -15.90 0.88 5.65
N ALA A 97 -16.36 0.87 6.90
CA ALA A 97 -15.64 0.30 8.05
C ALA A 97 -15.40 -1.22 7.93
N GLU A 98 -16.17 -1.93 7.10
CA GLU A 98 -15.96 -3.34 6.77
C GLU A 98 -14.67 -3.59 5.95
N TYR A 99 -14.20 -2.58 5.22
CA TYR A 99 -12.97 -2.66 4.43
C TYR A 99 -11.80 -2.07 5.21
N ARG A 100 -10.71 -2.82 5.21
CA ARG A 100 -9.43 -2.36 5.73
C ARG A 100 -8.73 -1.43 4.76
N LEU A 101 -7.89 -0.55 5.28
CA LEU A 101 -7.01 0.33 4.51
C LEU A 101 -5.56 -0.08 4.74
N SER A 102 -4.88 -0.47 3.67
CA SER A 102 -3.45 -0.76 3.65
C SER A 102 -2.72 0.27 2.79
N ILE A 103 -1.44 0.46 3.08
CA ILE A 103 -0.54 1.23 2.20
C ILE A 103 0.71 0.40 1.87
N SER A 104 1.39 0.72 0.79
CA SER A 104 2.78 0.32 0.59
C SER A 104 3.69 1.54 0.56
N GLY A 105 4.88 1.40 1.15
CA GLY A 105 5.88 2.47 1.22
C GLY A 105 7.28 1.89 1.22
N LEU A 106 8.25 2.69 0.80
CA LEU A 106 9.65 2.26 0.74
C LEU A 106 10.23 2.10 2.15
N LEU A 107 11.22 1.22 2.28
CA LEU A 107 11.87 0.95 3.56
C LEU A 107 12.63 2.18 4.11
N ASP A 108 13.08 3.10 3.25
CA ASP A 108 13.74 4.33 3.68
C ASP A 108 12.81 5.30 4.44
N TRP A 109 11.49 5.18 4.29
CA TRP A 109 10.50 5.83 5.17
C TRP A 109 10.56 5.33 6.62
N SER A 110 11.36 4.31 6.92
CA SER A 110 11.66 3.97 8.30
C SER A 110 12.79 4.85 8.88
N SER A 111 13.24 5.90 8.18
CA SER A 111 14.10 6.91 8.79
C SER A 111 13.47 7.51 10.07
N THR A 112 14.29 8.04 10.98
CA THR A 112 13.79 8.51 12.29
C THR A 112 12.72 9.60 12.19
N GLY A 113 12.79 10.49 11.18
CA GLY A 113 11.78 11.54 10.96
C GLY A 113 10.44 10.96 10.51
N ASP A 114 10.48 9.96 9.64
CA ASP A 114 9.30 9.39 8.98
C ASP A 114 8.54 8.41 9.89
N VAL A 115 9.23 7.70 10.80
CA VAL A 115 8.59 6.78 11.77
C VAL A 115 7.54 7.47 12.64
N THR A 116 7.78 8.72 13.05
CA THR A 116 6.83 9.46 13.88
C THR A 116 5.54 9.74 13.11
N ALA A 117 5.66 10.16 11.85
CA ALA A 117 4.53 10.43 10.98
C ALA A 117 3.77 9.13 10.63
N ILE A 118 4.46 8.04 10.33
CA ILE A 118 3.84 6.72 10.12
C ILE A 118 3.09 6.27 11.38
N ASN A 119 3.67 6.40 12.56
CA ASN A 119 3.00 6.04 13.82
C ASN A 119 1.75 6.88 14.08
N GLY A 120 1.69 8.11 13.57
CA GLY A 120 0.50 8.96 13.58
C GLY A 120 -0.64 8.47 12.66
N LEU A 121 -0.44 7.38 11.93
CA LEU A 121 -1.44 6.71 11.09
C LEU A 121 -1.96 5.41 11.70
N ALA A 122 -1.55 5.04 12.92
CA ALA A 122 -1.93 3.76 13.53
C ALA A 122 -3.44 3.57 13.76
N ASP A 123 -4.20 4.66 13.80
CA ASP A 123 -5.67 4.69 13.86
C ASP A 123 -6.32 4.90 12.48
N VAL A 124 -5.52 5.13 11.44
CA VAL A 124 -5.97 5.44 10.07
C VAL A 124 -5.85 4.23 9.16
N ILE A 125 -4.74 3.49 9.27
CA ILE A 125 -4.43 2.34 8.41
C ILE A 125 -4.39 1.06 9.23
N ASP A 126 -4.87 -0.04 8.64
CA ASP A 126 -4.91 -1.36 9.25
C ASP A 126 -3.59 -2.12 9.09
N GLU A 127 -2.89 -1.94 7.98
CA GLU A 127 -1.54 -2.47 7.78
C GLU A 127 -0.70 -1.64 6.79
N MET A 128 0.62 -1.78 6.89
CA MET A 128 1.59 -1.24 5.94
C MET A 128 2.44 -2.36 5.34
N VAL A 129 2.66 -2.34 4.02
CA VAL A 129 3.64 -3.18 3.34
C VAL A 129 4.91 -2.35 3.11
N ILE A 130 5.98 -2.70 3.82
CA ILE A 130 7.26 -2.03 3.72
C ILE A 130 8.06 -2.69 2.61
N GLN A 131 8.22 -2.00 1.49
CA GLN A 131 8.89 -2.51 0.30
C GLN A 131 10.41 -2.39 0.45
N THR A 132 11.12 -3.51 0.40
CA THR A 132 12.58 -3.54 0.46
C THR A 132 13.22 -3.55 -0.93
N TYR A 133 12.45 -3.18 -1.95
CA TYR A 133 12.84 -3.23 -3.34
C TYR A 133 12.34 -1.98 -4.08
N GLN A 134 13.04 -1.64 -5.16
CA GLN A 134 12.59 -0.65 -6.13
C GLN A 134 12.64 -1.29 -7.52
N GLY A 135 11.51 -1.25 -8.22
CA GLY A 135 11.34 -1.98 -9.48
C GLY A 135 11.50 -3.49 -9.31
N ARG A 136 12.61 -4.05 -9.82
CA ARG A 136 12.86 -5.50 -9.85
C ARG A 136 14.01 -5.94 -8.95
N LYS A 137 14.52 -5.06 -8.08
CA LYS A 137 15.71 -5.32 -7.26
C LYS A 137 15.51 -4.83 -5.84
N THR A 138 16.03 -5.60 -4.88
CA THR A 138 16.21 -5.14 -3.51
C THR A 138 16.99 -3.83 -3.49
N ILE A 139 16.58 -2.87 -2.66
CA ILE A 139 17.31 -1.62 -2.50
C ILE A 139 18.68 -1.90 -1.87
N ALA A 140 19.70 -1.17 -2.32
CA ALA A 140 21.02 -1.29 -1.74
C ALA A 140 20.99 -0.86 -0.26
N ASN A 141 21.77 -1.54 0.58
CA ASN A 141 21.91 -1.20 2.01
C ASN A 141 20.58 -1.18 2.79
N TYR A 142 19.59 -2.00 2.39
CA TYR A 142 18.29 -2.07 3.06
C TYR A 142 18.43 -2.38 4.57
N GLN A 143 19.49 -3.10 4.96
CA GLN A 143 19.78 -3.48 6.34
C GLN A 143 19.93 -2.27 7.27
N ALA A 144 20.42 -1.14 6.77
CA ALA A 144 20.60 0.08 7.57
C ALA A 144 19.28 0.66 8.09
N TYR A 145 18.16 0.33 7.45
CA TYR A 145 16.84 0.83 7.79
C TYR A 145 16.06 -0.12 8.73
N LEU A 146 16.43 -1.40 8.78
CA LEU A 146 15.76 -2.41 9.62
C LEU A 146 15.64 -2.05 11.11
N PRO A 147 16.63 -1.41 11.77
CA PRO A 147 16.51 -1.06 13.19
C PRO A 147 15.30 -0.18 13.51
N ALA A 148 14.83 0.62 12.54
CA ALA A 148 13.71 1.50 12.75
C ALA A 148 12.35 0.80 12.78
N LEU A 149 12.24 -0.42 12.23
CA LEU A 149 11.04 -1.24 12.28
C LEU A 149 10.59 -1.52 13.73
N LYS A 150 11.54 -1.54 14.67
CA LYS A 150 11.29 -1.71 16.11
C LYS A 150 10.46 -0.58 16.72
N ARG A 151 10.45 0.59 16.07
CA ARG A 151 9.75 1.79 16.55
C ARG A 151 8.36 1.94 15.92
N LEU A 152 8.02 1.11 14.94
CA LEU A 152 6.71 1.15 14.30
C LEU A 152 5.62 0.65 15.25
N ARG A 153 4.50 1.38 15.25
CA ARG A 153 3.28 1.11 16.02
C ARG A 153 2.10 0.76 15.11
N VAL A 154 2.33 0.69 13.81
CA VAL A 154 1.37 0.25 12.80
C VAL A 154 1.66 -1.21 12.45
N PRO A 155 0.65 -2.09 12.31
CA PRO A 155 0.89 -3.45 11.83
C PRO A 155 1.56 -3.42 10.45
N PHE A 156 2.61 -4.21 10.27
CA PHE A 156 3.36 -4.17 9.01
C PHE A 156 3.75 -5.55 8.50
N ARG A 157 3.91 -5.63 7.19
CA ARG A 157 4.49 -6.75 6.46
C ARG A 157 5.75 -6.27 5.75
N ILE A 158 6.68 -7.18 5.50
CA ILE A 158 7.83 -6.90 4.65
C ILE A 158 7.53 -7.36 3.23
N GLY A 159 7.57 -6.40 2.30
CA GLY A 159 7.50 -6.64 0.87
C GLY A 159 8.87 -7.02 0.32
N VAL A 160 9.00 -8.23 -0.21
CA VAL A 160 10.20 -8.74 -0.89
C VAL A 160 9.88 -8.96 -2.37
N VAL A 161 10.84 -8.68 -3.25
CA VAL A 161 10.69 -8.96 -4.69
C VAL A 161 11.17 -10.38 -4.99
N GLN A 162 10.49 -11.06 -5.92
CA GLN A 162 10.93 -12.35 -6.42
C GLN A 162 12.37 -12.28 -6.92
N ASP A 163 13.18 -13.27 -6.54
CA ASP A 163 14.62 -13.35 -6.81
C ASP A 163 15.44 -12.19 -6.20
N GLY A 164 14.85 -11.38 -5.33
CA GLY A 164 15.51 -10.33 -4.59
C GLY A 164 16.32 -10.86 -3.41
N GLU A 165 17.38 -10.14 -3.08
CA GLU A 165 18.13 -10.39 -1.85
C GLU A 165 17.29 -9.97 -0.65
N TRP A 166 17.10 -10.87 0.30
CA TRP A 166 16.45 -10.56 1.57
C TRP A 166 16.97 -11.49 2.66
N GLN A 167 17.47 -10.88 3.72
CA GLN A 167 17.82 -11.51 4.99
C GLN A 167 17.07 -10.77 6.09
N ALA A 168 16.18 -11.49 6.77
CA ALA A 168 15.44 -10.96 7.91
C ALA A 168 16.38 -10.77 9.12
N PRO A 169 16.21 -9.71 9.92
CA PRO A 169 16.90 -9.60 11.19
C PRO A 169 16.30 -10.62 12.18
N ASP A 170 17.14 -11.19 13.04
CA ASP A 170 16.78 -12.28 13.96
C ASP A 170 15.59 -11.95 14.88
N ASP A 171 15.35 -10.67 15.14
CA ASP A 171 14.30 -10.18 16.03
C ASP A 171 13.02 -9.73 15.33
N LEU A 172 12.94 -9.82 13.99
CA LEU A 172 11.75 -9.41 13.24
C LEU A 172 10.51 -10.20 13.65
N GLU A 173 10.66 -11.51 13.83
CA GLU A 173 9.56 -12.41 14.19
C GLU A 173 8.99 -12.13 15.58
N TYR A 174 9.79 -11.53 16.46
CA TYR A 174 9.37 -11.15 17.81
C TYR A 174 8.73 -9.75 17.86
N ASN A 175 8.74 -9.00 16.76
CA ASN A 175 8.11 -7.68 16.71
C ASN A 175 6.57 -7.84 16.74
N PRO A 176 5.86 -7.29 17.76
CA PRO A 176 4.42 -7.48 17.90
C PRO A 176 3.60 -6.83 16.78
N MET A 177 4.19 -5.92 16.00
CA MET A 177 3.56 -5.29 14.85
C MET A 177 3.83 -6.04 13.55
N PHE A 178 4.76 -6.98 13.51
CA PHE A 178 5.06 -7.75 12.31
C PHE A 178 3.93 -8.75 12.01
N ARG A 179 3.54 -8.85 10.73
CA ARG A 179 2.44 -9.67 10.22
C ARG A 179 2.86 -10.65 9.12
N GLY A 180 4.16 -10.76 8.85
CA GLY A 180 4.72 -11.66 7.83
C GLY A 180 5.19 -10.94 6.57
N TYR A 181 5.27 -11.69 5.47
CA TYR A 181 5.85 -11.22 4.21
C TYR A 181 4.81 -11.06 3.10
N VAL A 182 5.11 -10.18 2.15
CA VAL A 182 4.43 -10.08 0.86
C VAL A 182 5.49 -10.29 -0.22
N MET A 183 5.24 -11.22 -1.13
CA MET A 183 6.13 -11.47 -2.27
C MET A 183 5.60 -10.75 -3.51
N PHE A 184 6.41 -9.84 -4.07
CA PHE A 184 6.14 -9.20 -5.35
C PHE A 184 6.66 -10.08 -6.48
N LEU A 185 5.74 -10.70 -7.22
CA LEU A 185 6.06 -11.61 -8.31
C LEU A 185 6.44 -10.82 -9.57
N LEU A 186 7.49 -11.28 -10.24
CA LEU A 186 7.94 -10.70 -11.49
C LEU A 186 7.35 -11.48 -12.66
N ASN A 187 6.78 -10.77 -13.63
CA ASN A 187 6.38 -11.41 -14.89
C ASN A 187 7.59 -12.05 -15.56
N GLN A 188 7.40 -13.28 -16.06
CA GLN A 188 8.35 -13.94 -16.93
C GLN A 188 8.50 -13.12 -18.22
N ARG A 189 9.72 -13.05 -18.73
CA ARG A 189 10.03 -12.35 -19.99
C ARG A 189 9.50 -13.12 -21.19
#